data_AF-A0A809WRE6-F1
#
_entry.id   AF-A0A809WRE6-F1
#
_cell.length_a   1.000
_cell.length_b   1.000
_cell.length_c   1.000
_cell.angle_alpha   90.00
_cell.angle_beta   90.00
_cell.angle_gamma   90.00
#
_symmetry.space_group_name_H-M   'P 1'
#
loop_
_entity.id
_entity.type
_entity.pdbx_description
1 polymer ?
#
loop_
_entity_poly.entity_id
_entity_poly.type
_entity_poly.pdbx_seq_one_letter_code
_entity_poly.pdbx_strand_id
1 'polypeptide(L)'
;MNRKFLLLLTTASLLAGPSFAQNPPATGRPNNGAVNSSGQNNSDKPVSGANSFTENQAKSKIEQAGYSHVTSLKKDGNGVWRGKASKGGASMDVSLDFQGNVNASK
;
A
#
# COMPACT_ATOMS: atom_id res chain seq x y z
N MET A 1 -31.33 -67.47 34.51
CA MET A 1 -30.40 -67.49 35.65
C MET A 1 -29.34 -66.44 35.41
N ASN A 2 -29.20 -65.50 36.35
CA ASN A 2 -28.56 -64.19 36.19
C ASN A 2 -27.03 -64.27 36.12
N ARG A 3 -26.37 -63.46 35.28
CA ARG A 3 -25.03 -62.93 35.59
C ARG A 3 -24.87 -61.47 35.14
N LYS A 4 -24.38 -60.70 36.10
CA LYS A 4 -24.16 -59.24 36.17
C LYS A 4 -22.93 -58.83 35.36
N PHE A 5 -22.85 -57.57 34.90
CA PHE A 5 -21.66 -56.69 34.86
C PHE A 5 -22.12 -55.32 34.29
N LEU A 6 -22.34 -54.29 35.11
CA LEU A 6 -21.40 -53.27 35.58
C LEU A 6 -20.97 -52.25 34.50
N LEU A 7 -21.33 -50.98 34.76
CA LEU A 7 -20.67 -49.70 34.40
C LEU A 7 -20.47 -49.34 32.93
N LEU A 8 -21.03 -48.19 32.53
CA LEU A 8 -20.29 -47.21 31.73
C LEU A 8 -20.80 -45.79 32.05
N LEU A 9 -19.97 -45.01 32.75
CA LEU A 9 -20.12 -43.56 32.90
C LEU A 9 -19.92 -42.91 31.52
N THR A 10 -20.88 -42.14 31.05
CA THR A 10 -20.69 -41.25 29.89
C THR A 10 -20.71 -39.79 30.37
N THR A 11 -19.54 -39.30 30.77
CA THR A 11 -19.27 -37.86 30.88
C THR A 11 -19.05 -37.29 29.48
N ALA A 12 -20.04 -36.55 28.97
CA ALA A 12 -19.91 -35.80 27.73
C ALA A 12 -19.25 -34.45 28.03
N SER A 13 -17.93 -34.37 27.90
CA SER A 13 -17.20 -33.10 27.95
C SER A 13 -17.29 -32.40 26.60
N LEU A 14 -18.09 -31.33 26.51
CA LEU A 14 -18.09 -30.43 25.35
C LEU A 14 -16.81 -29.58 25.39
N LEU A 15 -15.86 -29.91 24.54
CA LEU A 15 -14.71 -29.05 24.26
C LEU A 15 -15.14 -28.01 23.21
N ALA A 16 -15.44 -26.79 23.65
CA ALA A 16 -15.55 -25.63 22.77
C ALA A 16 -14.13 -25.24 22.32
N GLY A 17 -13.72 -25.72 21.15
CA GLY A 17 -12.46 -25.29 20.52
C GLY A 17 -12.57 -23.85 20.00
N PRO A 18 -11.48 -23.07 19.98
CA PRO A 18 -11.48 -21.76 19.36
C PRO A 18 -11.67 -21.89 17.85
N SER A 19 -12.71 -21.26 17.31
CA SER A 19 -12.89 -21.06 15.88
C SER A 19 -11.85 -20.05 15.38
N PHE A 20 -10.74 -20.53 14.82
CA PHE A 20 -9.87 -19.68 14.01
C PHE A 20 -10.61 -19.39 12.69
N ALA A 21 -11.14 -18.18 12.55
CA ALA A 21 -11.60 -17.67 11.27
C ALA A 21 -10.38 -17.45 10.37
N GLN A 22 -9.95 -18.50 9.66
CA GLN A 22 -8.96 -18.38 8.59
C GLN A 22 -9.65 -17.73 7.40
N ASN A 23 -9.60 -16.41 7.33
CA ASN A 23 -9.94 -15.71 6.11
C ASN A 23 -8.77 -15.92 5.14
N PRO A 24 -8.87 -16.75 4.09
CA PRO A 24 -7.80 -16.86 3.11
C PRO A 24 -7.55 -15.47 2.51
N PRO A 25 -6.29 -15.12 2.19
CA PRO A 25 -6.02 -13.87 1.49
C PRO A 25 -6.86 -13.85 0.21
N ALA A 26 -7.68 -12.81 0.05
CA ALA A 26 -8.63 -12.68 -1.05
C ALA A 26 -7.91 -12.90 -2.39
N THR A 27 -8.10 -14.07 -2.99
CA THR A 27 -7.48 -14.45 -4.25
C THR A 27 -8.31 -13.81 -5.36
N GLY A 28 -7.77 -12.79 -6.02
CA GLY A 28 -8.44 -12.14 -7.15
C GLY A 28 -8.60 -10.63 -7.07
N ARG A 29 -7.98 -9.93 -6.11
CA ARG A 29 -7.77 -8.48 -6.26
C ARG A 29 -6.63 -8.26 -7.28
N PRO A 30 -6.70 -7.25 -8.17
CA PRO A 30 -5.50 -6.84 -8.91
C PRO A 30 -4.35 -6.67 -7.91
N ASN A 31 -3.20 -7.24 -8.25
CA ASN A 31 -1.98 -7.14 -7.45
C ASN A 31 -1.65 -5.64 -7.29
N ASN A 32 -2.14 -5.04 -6.21
CA ASN A 32 -1.66 -3.75 -5.75
C ASN A 32 -0.38 -4.05 -4.98
N GLY A 33 0.71 -4.21 -5.72
CA GLY A 33 2.05 -4.38 -5.18
C GLY A 33 2.45 -3.13 -4.40
N ALA A 34 1.88 -2.98 -3.21
CA ALA A 34 2.13 -1.87 -2.30
C ALA A 34 3.44 -2.07 -1.50
N VAL A 35 4.32 -2.94 -1.97
CA VAL A 35 5.70 -3.03 -1.46
C VAL A 35 6.56 -2.04 -2.23
N ASN A 36 6.32 -0.75 -2.01
CA ASN A 36 7.33 0.25 -2.31
C ASN A 36 8.32 0.22 -1.13
N SER A 37 9.52 -0.34 -1.33
CA SER A 37 10.62 -0.16 -0.39
C SER A 37 10.81 1.34 -0.21
N SER A 38 10.54 1.85 0.99
CA SER A 38 10.51 3.29 1.27
C SER A 38 11.74 3.99 0.70
N GLY A 39 11.53 4.88 -0.29
CA GLY A 39 12.58 5.69 -0.89
C GLY A 39 13.09 5.23 -2.26
N GLN A 40 12.62 4.10 -2.78
CA GLN A 40 12.94 3.68 -4.15
C GLN A 40 11.87 4.12 -5.15
N ASN A 41 12.30 4.80 -6.20
CA ASN A 41 11.47 4.97 -7.38
C ASN A 41 11.51 3.66 -8.18
N ASN A 42 10.36 3.03 -8.37
CA ASN A 42 10.24 1.74 -9.07
C ASN A 42 9.67 1.88 -10.50
N SER A 43 9.51 3.10 -11.01
CA SER A 43 8.99 3.34 -12.37
C SER A 43 9.49 4.67 -12.92
N ASP A 44 10.09 4.64 -14.12
CA ASP A 44 10.53 5.83 -14.86
C ASP A 44 9.35 6.70 -15.36
N LYS A 45 8.13 6.16 -15.32
CA LYS A 45 6.90 6.87 -15.70
C LYS A 45 5.89 6.91 -14.55
N PRO A 46 5.15 8.01 -14.38
CA PRO A 46 4.08 8.08 -13.38
C PRO A 46 3.00 7.03 -13.63
N VAL A 47 2.63 6.30 -12.60
CA VAL A 47 1.53 5.34 -12.66
C VAL A 47 0.21 6.05 -12.30
N SER A 48 -0.81 5.93 -13.16
CA SER A 48 -2.14 6.50 -12.87
C SER A 48 -2.83 5.75 -11.75
N GLY A 49 -3.51 6.46 -10.85
CA GLY A 49 -4.30 5.84 -9.78
C GLY A 49 -4.81 6.86 -8.77
N ALA A 50 -5.78 6.44 -7.95
CA ALA A 50 -6.33 7.28 -6.90
C ALA A 50 -5.25 7.65 -5.88
N ASN A 51 -4.88 8.92 -5.84
CA ASN A 51 -3.79 9.42 -5.01
C ASN A 51 -4.31 10.14 -3.77
N SER A 52 -3.87 9.65 -2.61
CA SER A 52 -4.23 10.12 -1.28
C SER A 52 -3.23 11.10 -0.65
N PHE A 53 -2.11 11.38 -1.32
CA PHE A 53 -1.19 12.41 -0.85
C PHE A 53 -1.87 13.78 -0.93
N THR A 54 -1.71 14.57 0.13
CA THR A 54 -1.97 16.03 0.07
C THR A 54 -0.84 16.72 -0.69
N GLU A 55 -1.06 17.97 -1.10
CA GLU A 55 -0.03 18.76 -1.78
C GLU A 55 1.26 18.86 -0.96
N ASN A 56 1.14 19.10 0.35
CA ASN A 56 2.29 19.18 1.25
C ASN A 56 3.04 17.86 1.35
N GLN A 57 2.33 16.72 1.44
CA GLN A 57 2.97 15.41 1.44
C GLN A 57 3.67 15.10 0.12
N ALA A 58 3.04 15.48 -0.99
CA ALA A 58 3.61 15.31 -2.32
C ALA A 58 4.88 16.15 -2.49
N LYS A 59 4.86 17.40 -2.04
CA LYS A 59 6.03 18.28 -2.01
C LYS A 59 7.16 17.66 -1.19
N SER A 60 6.90 17.22 0.04
CA SER A 60 7.94 16.60 0.88
C SER A 60 8.54 15.34 0.24
N LYS A 61 7.73 14.53 -0.46
CA LYS A 61 8.24 13.36 -1.20
C LYS A 61 9.14 13.74 -2.36
N ILE A 62 8.76 14.76 -3.13
CA ILE A 62 9.58 15.29 -4.23
C ILE A 62 10.91 15.83 -3.68
N GLU A 63 10.87 16.56 -2.57
CA GLU A 63 12.08 17.07 -1.89
C GLU A 63 12.98 15.93 -1.39
N GLN A 64 12.41 14.89 -0.78
CA GLN A 64 13.13 13.68 -0.36
C GLN A 64 13.80 12.94 -1.53
N ALA A 65 13.27 13.08 -2.76
CA ALA A 65 13.87 12.52 -3.98
C ALA A 65 15.02 13.39 -4.57
N GLY A 66 15.47 14.40 -3.82
CA GLY A 66 16.61 15.26 -4.18
C GLY A 66 16.24 16.43 -5.10
N TYR A 67 14.96 16.78 -5.19
CA TYR A 67 14.52 17.99 -5.86
C TYR A 67 14.42 19.15 -4.86
N SER A 68 14.49 20.38 -5.35
CA SER A 68 14.35 21.61 -4.56
C SER A 68 13.44 22.59 -5.28
N HIS A 69 13.06 23.71 -4.65
CA HIS A 69 12.25 24.76 -5.28
C HIS A 69 10.97 24.22 -5.95
N VAL A 70 10.27 23.30 -5.26
CA VAL A 70 9.05 22.71 -5.78
C VAL A 70 7.95 23.78 -5.82
N THR A 71 7.42 24.05 -7.01
CA THR A 71 6.42 25.08 -7.26
C THR A 71 5.33 24.57 -8.21
N SER A 72 4.18 25.26 -8.20
CA SER A 72 3.04 24.97 -9.09
C SER A 72 2.54 23.51 -9.02
N LEU A 73 2.66 22.87 -7.86
CA LEU A 73 2.31 21.47 -7.66
C LEU A 73 0.77 21.29 -7.68
N LYS A 74 0.26 20.50 -8.61
CA LYS A 74 -1.18 20.24 -8.77
C LYS A 74 -1.44 18.77 -9.08
N LYS A 75 -2.50 18.22 -8.51
CA LYS A 75 -2.96 16.86 -8.86
C LYS A 75 -3.78 16.91 -10.14
N ASP A 76 -3.41 16.08 -11.12
CA ASP A 76 -4.13 15.94 -12.37
C ASP A 76 -5.29 14.92 -12.27
N GLY A 77 -6.07 14.78 -13.34
CA GLY A 77 -7.21 13.85 -13.41
C GLY A 77 -6.84 12.38 -13.31
N ASN A 78 -5.56 12.02 -13.48
CA ASN A 78 -5.05 10.66 -13.34
C ASN A 78 -4.54 10.38 -11.92
N GLY A 79 -4.66 11.36 -11.01
CA GLY A 79 -4.13 11.29 -9.66
C GLY A 79 -2.62 11.49 -9.57
N VAL A 80 -1.97 12.02 -10.60
CA VAL A 80 -0.54 12.33 -10.56
C VAL A 80 -0.35 13.79 -10.14
N TRP A 81 0.47 14.02 -9.12
CA TRP A 81 0.94 15.36 -8.77
C TRP A 81 1.97 15.83 -9.79
N ARG A 82 1.82 17.03 -10.34
CA ARG A 82 2.71 17.63 -11.35
C ARG A 82 3.07 19.05 -10.97
N GLY A 83 4.33 19.43 -11.16
CA GLY A 83 4.81 20.78 -10.87
C GLY A 83 6.19 21.03 -11.47
N LYS A 84 6.80 22.15 -11.09
CA LYS A 84 8.20 22.47 -11.42
C LYS A 84 9.08 22.26 -10.20
N ALA A 85 10.30 21.79 -10.40
CA ALA A 85 11.31 21.72 -9.36
C ALA A 85 12.71 21.85 -9.96
N SER A 86 13.70 22.05 -9.10
CA SER A 86 15.10 22.19 -9.48
C SER A 86 15.91 21.00 -8.99
N LYS A 87 16.70 20.39 -9.89
CA LYS A 87 17.61 19.28 -9.58
C LYS A 87 18.90 19.46 -10.38
N GLY A 88 20.06 19.38 -9.70
CA GLY A 88 21.35 19.65 -10.33
C GLY A 88 21.51 21.07 -10.87
N GLY A 89 20.84 22.06 -10.27
CA GLY A 89 20.89 23.46 -10.70
C GLY A 89 19.98 23.83 -11.88
N ALA A 90 19.34 22.86 -12.53
CA ALA A 90 18.38 23.10 -13.61
C ALA A 90 16.94 22.97 -13.11
N SER A 91 16.05 23.86 -13.58
CA SER A 91 14.60 23.75 -13.37
C SER A 91 13.99 22.81 -14.41
N MET A 92 13.15 21.88 -13.95
CA MET A 92 12.50 20.87 -14.78
C MET A 92 11.10 20.57 -14.26
N ASP A 93 10.28 19.94 -15.09
CA ASP A 93 8.99 19.42 -14.67
C ASP A 93 9.18 18.14 -13.85
N VAL A 94 8.40 18.01 -12.79
CA VAL A 94 8.44 16.87 -11.88
C VAL A 94 7.05 16.31 -11.67
N SER A 95 6.99 15.02 -11.40
CA SER A 95 5.75 14.30 -11.12
C SER A 95 5.90 13.36 -9.94
N LEU A 96 4.81 13.16 -9.20
CA LEU A 96 4.68 12.17 -8.14
C LEU A 96 3.37 11.38 -8.34
N ASP A 97 3.46 10.06 -8.44
CA ASP A 97 2.29 9.20 -8.58
C ASP A 97 1.72 8.67 -7.25
N PHE A 98 0.64 7.89 -7.32
CA PHE A 98 -0.04 7.36 -6.13
C PHE A 98 0.80 6.32 -5.37
N GLN A 99 1.82 5.74 -6.00
CA GLN A 99 2.73 4.77 -5.38
C GLN A 99 3.93 5.46 -4.72
N GLY A 100 4.09 6.77 -4.94
CA GLY A 100 5.19 7.55 -4.39
C GLY A 100 6.41 7.63 -5.31
N ASN A 101 6.31 7.24 -6.59
CA ASN A 101 7.41 7.38 -7.53
C ASN A 101 7.57 8.84 -7.95
N VAL A 102 8.80 9.36 -7.92
CA VAL A 102 9.12 10.74 -8.32
C VAL A 102 9.92 10.77 -9.62
N ASN A 103 9.31 11.28 -10.69
CA ASN A 103 9.90 11.28 -12.04
C ASN A 103 10.07 12.71 -12.58
N ALA A 104 11.20 12.95 -13.25
CA ALA A 104 11.33 14.12 -14.11
C ALA A 104 10.42 13.92 -15.33
N SER A 105 9.62 14.93 -15.66
CA SER A 105 8.83 14.91 -16.90
C SER A 105 9.71 15.46 -18.02
N LYS A 106 9.74 14.73 -19.15
CA LYS A 106 10.47 15.14 -20.37
C LYS A 106 9.65 16.11 -21.21
#